data_AF-A0A959ED00-F1
#
_entry.id   AF-A0A959ED00-F1
#
_cell.length_a   1.000
_cell.length_b   1.000
_cell.length_c   1.000
_cell.angle_alpha   90.00
_cell.angle_beta   90.00
_cell.angle_gamma   90.00
#
_symmetry.space_group_name_H-M   'P 1'
#
loop_
_entity.id
_entity.type
_entity.pdbx_description
1 polymer ?
#
loop_
_entity_poly.entity_id
_entity_poly.type
_entity_poly.pdbx_seq_one_letter_code
_entity_poly.pdbx_strand_id
1 'polypeptide(L)'
;MNYNLNPNLNLNLNLNLNKTTPMLSKYFPHSLIVLSGILLLSACSEDKGGNPCESDFEQKSLFANVADNIIIPGYSRLNGELSNLRLATELFAQTPSLPQLDNLRSAFVDSYTQWQRVAQFEFGPAEEQMLRSRFNNFPVNPQEVEAKVQSGDFDLSNPDTYDKGFPALDYLLYGIAESDELVLDLLSNPEKPGYQNYLEAIVADMEQQGLAVLKGWQEEGYRETFINNTGAAAGASLSLLINNLNEHYEIIKRDKIGIPSGVTTLGITFPEKVEAYY
;
A
#
# COMPACT_ATOMS: atom_id res chain seq x y z
N MET A 1 -4.82 23.64 -33.87
CA MET A 1 -6.09 23.56 -33.13
C MET A 1 -6.05 24.59 -32.02
N ASN A 2 -6.80 25.68 -32.17
CA ASN A 2 -6.86 26.79 -31.21
C ASN A 2 -7.98 26.52 -30.19
N TYR A 3 -7.65 26.44 -28.91
CA TYR A 3 -8.64 26.42 -27.83
C TYR A 3 -8.75 27.83 -27.22
N ASN A 4 -9.92 28.43 -27.41
CA ASN A 4 -10.32 29.73 -26.90
C ASN A 4 -10.91 29.54 -25.49
N LEU A 5 -10.27 30.10 -24.46
CA LEU A 5 -10.81 30.16 -23.11
C LEU A 5 -11.77 31.37 -23.02
N ASN A 6 -13.00 31.12 -22.59
CA ASN A 6 -14.02 32.14 -22.35
C ASN A 6 -14.00 32.57 -20.87
N PRO A 7 -13.60 33.81 -20.53
CA PRO A 7 -13.73 34.34 -19.18
C PRO A 7 -14.95 35.26 -19.14
N ASN A 8 -15.98 34.95 -18.35
CA ASN A 8 -16.89 35.92 -17.71
C ASN A 8 -18.12 35.20 -17.13
N LEU A 9 -18.12 34.97 -15.81
CA LEU A 9 -19.37 34.83 -15.05
C LEU A 9 -19.22 35.63 -13.74
N ASN A 10 -19.51 36.92 -13.81
CA ASN A 10 -19.68 37.79 -12.64
C ASN A 10 -21.12 37.63 -12.11
N LEU A 11 -21.29 37.00 -10.95
CA LEU A 11 -22.54 37.07 -10.20
C LEU A 11 -22.50 38.26 -9.23
N ASN A 12 -23.15 39.35 -9.63
CA ASN A 12 -23.49 40.48 -8.76
C ASN A 12 -24.76 40.16 -7.95
N LEU A 13 -24.63 39.93 -6.64
CA LEU A 13 -25.75 39.87 -5.70
C LEU A 13 -25.93 41.24 -5.03
N ASN A 14 -26.85 42.03 -5.58
CA ASN A 14 -27.38 43.24 -4.96
C ASN A 14 -28.39 42.85 -3.88
N LEU A 15 -28.04 42.98 -2.59
CA LEU A 15 -28.99 42.88 -1.49
C LEU A 15 -29.34 44.28 -0.98
N ASN A 16 -30.62 44.59 -1.15
CA ASN A 16 -31.27 45.86 -0.88
C ASN A 16 -31.53 46.00 0.64
N LEU A 17 -30.82 46.91 1.30
CA LEU A 17 -30.99 47.22 2.73
C LEU A 17 -32.16 48.19 2.92
N ASN A 18 -33.35 47.67 3.20
CA ASN A 18 -34.46 48.48 3.72
C ASN A 18 -34.58 48.31 5.23
N LYS A 19 -34.22 49.39 5.94
CA LYS A 19 -34.52 49.64 7.35
C LYS A 19 -36.02 49.72 7.57
N THR A 20 -36.55 48.98 8.55
CA THR A 20 -37.65 49.45 9.40
C THR A 20 -37.62 48.69 10.75
N THR A 21 -37.39 49.44 11.82
CA THR A 21 -37.96 49.22 13.16
C THR A 21 -38.89 50.44 13.39
N PRO A 22 -39.97 50.39 14.22
CA PRO A 22 -39.87 49.86 15.59
C PRO A 22 -41.15 49.33 16.29
N MET A 23 -40.90 48.82 17.50
CA MET A 23 -41.70 48.93 18.75
C MET A 23 -42.80 47.89 19.10
N LEU A 24 -42.50 47.20 20.22
CA LEU A 24 -43.34 46.84 21.36
C LEU A 24 -44.23 45.58 21.26
N SER A 25 -43.80 44.52 21.95
CA SER A 25 -44.53 44.12 23.15
C SER A 25 -43.63 43.40 24.14
N LYS A 26 -43.81 43.78 25.41
CA LYS A 26 -43.31 43.12 26.64
C LYS A 26 -43.53 41.60 26.60
N TYR A 27 -42.85 40.90 27.50
CA TYR A 27 -42.97 39.49 27.93
C TYR A 27 -41.75 38.63 27.58
N PHE A 28 -40.74 38.73 28.44
CA PHE A 28 -39.77 37.66 28.69
C PHE A 28 -40.45 36.58 29.55
N PRO A 29 -40.18 35.29 29.29
CA PRO A 29 -39.66 34.43 30.35
C PRO A 29 -38.49 33.61 29.77
N HIS A 30 -37.23 33.92 30.06
CA HIS A 30 -36.38 33.33 31.13
C HIS A 30 -36.35 31.79 31.23
N SER A 31 -37.06 31.04 30.37
CA SER A 31 -37.11 29.57 30.39
C SER A 31 -36.24 28.88 29.35
N LEU A 32 -35.56 29.60 28.45
CA LEU A 32 -34.63 28.98 27.48
C LEU A 32 -33.14 29.07 27.86
N ILE A 33 -32.77 29.88 28.86
CA ILE A 33 -31.35 30.02 29.28
C ILE A 33 -31.00 29.05 30.41
N VAL A 34 -31.98 28.50 31.13
CA VAL A 34 -31.74 27.52 32.20
C VAL A 34 -31.51 26.10 31.66
N LEU A 35 -32.01 25.76 30.47
CA LEU A 35 -31.82 24.43 29.87
C LEU A 35 -30.45 24.26 29.20
N SER A 36 -29.77 25.35 28.85
CA SER A 36 -28.39 25.33 28.31
C SER A 36 -27.30 25.31 29.39
N GLY A 37 -27.66 25.56 30.66
CA GLY A 37 -26.72 25.54 31.80
C GLY A 37 -26.65 24.20 32.55
N ILE A 38 -27.62 23.31 32.35
CA ILE A 38 -27.71 22.02 33.08
C ILE A 38 -26.98 20.89 32.34
N LEU A 39 -26.70 21.03 31.03
CA LEU A 39 -25.91 20.07 30.25
C LEU A 39 -24.38 20.23 30.39
N LEU A 40 -23.90 21.25 31.13
CA LEU A 40 -22.48 21.47 31.38
C LEU A 40 -22.00 20.94 32.75
N LEU A 41 -22.88 20.31 33.54
CA LEU A 41 -22.55 19.83 34.89
C LEU A 41 -22.64 18.30 35.06
N SER A 42 -22.82 17.53 33.98
CA SER A 42 -22.86 16.05 34.05
C SER A 42 -21.64 15.35 33.46
N ALA A 43 -20.51 16.07 33.26
CA ALA A 43 -19.28 15.49 32.68
C ALA A 43 -18.12 15.30 33.68
N CYS A 44 -18.37 15.44 34.98
CA CYS A 44 -17.43 15.00 36.00
C CYS A 44 -18.07 13.89 36.83
N SER A 45 -17.97 12.65 36.33
CA SER A 45 -17.91 11.51 37.24
C SER A 45 -16.69 11.69 38.13
N GLU A 46 -16.84 11.44 39.43
CA GLU A 46 -15.72 11.43 40.37
C GLU A 46 -14.57 10.59 39.79
N ASP A 47 -13.43 11.23 39.57
CA ASP A 47 -12.16 10.60 39.22
C ASP A 47 -11.80 9.66 40.37
N LYS A 48 -12.26 8.41 40.28
CA LYS A 48 -11.54 7.31 40.91
C LYS A 48 -10.20 7.30 40.19
N GLY A 49 -9.12 7.47 40.94
CA GLY A 49 -7.74 7.40 40.43
C GLY A 49 -7.43 6.02 39.86
N GLY A 50 -8.09 5.66 38.76
CA GLY A 50 -7.74 4.57 37.89
C GLY A 50 -6.53 4.98 37.08
N ASN A 51 -5.71 4.00 36.75
CA ASN A 51 -4.59 4.23 35.86
C ASN A 51 -5.17 4.77 34.53
N PRO A 52 -4.69 5.88 33.94
CA PRO A 52 -5.15 6.31 32.61
C PRO A 52 -4.85 5.28 31.51
N CYS A 53 -4.08 4.23 31.83
CA CYS A 53 -3.86 3.05 31.01
C CYS A 53 -4.75 1.84 31.39
N GLU A 54 -5.59 1.94 32.41
CA GLU A 54 -6.61 0.94 32.74
C GLU A 54 -7.74 1.07 31.72
N SER A 55 -7.91 0.03 30.92
CA SER A 55 -8.84 0.02 29.81
C SER A 55 -9.54 -1.34 29.81
N ASP A 56 -10.86 -1.32 29.99
CA ASP A 56 -11.74 -2.50 29.83
C ASP A 56 -11.87 -2.94 28.36
N PHE A 57 -11.08 -2.35 27.45
CA PHE A 57 -11.05 -2.73 26.05
C PHE A 57 -10.48 -4.14 25.85
N GLU A 58 -11.29 -5.01 25.27
CA GLU A 58 -10.96 -6.39 24.91
C GLU A 58 -9.98 -6.46 23.73
N GLN A 59 -8.72 -6.07 23.97
CA GLN A 59 -7.65 -6.04 22.97
C GLN A 59 -7.46 -7.39 22.28
N LYS A 60 -7.53 -8.48 23.04
CA LYS A 60 -7.37 -9.84 22.49
C LYS A 60 -8.45 -10.16 21.46
N SER A 61 -9.70 -9.74 21.69
CA SER A 61 -10.78 -9.90 20.72
C SER A 61 -10.57 -9.05 19.47
N LEU A 62 -10.09 -7.80 19.61
CA LEU A 62 -9.71 -6.97 18.47
C LEU A 62 -8.61 -7.67 17.65
N PHE A 63 -7.54 -8.11 18.29
CA PHE A 63 -6.40 -8.71 17.61
C PHE A 63 -6.75 -10.04 16.96
N ALA A 64 -7.59 -10.86 17.59
CA ALA A 64 -8.13 -12.07 16.97
C ALA A 64 -8.89 -11.72 15.68
N ASN A 65 -9.79 -10.73 15.72
CA ASN A 65 -10.50 -10.29 14.53
C ASN A 65 -9.57 -9.75 13.44
N VAL A 66 -8.57 -8.94 13.81
CA VAL A 66 -7.59 -8.38 12.85
C VAL A 66 -6.76 -9.49 12.22
N ALA A 67 -6.27 -10.46 13.00
CA ALA A 67 -5.51 -11.59 12.47
C ALA A 67 -6.39 -12.46 11.55
N ASP A 68 -7.55 -12.89 12.03
CA ASP A 68 -8.37 -13.91 11.37
C ASP A 68 -9.14 -13.42 10.16
N ASN A 69 -9.58 -12.16 10.19
CA ASN A 69 -10.49 -11.62 9.18
C ASN A 69 -9.82 -10.58 8.26
N ILE A 70 -8.61 -10.12 8.58
CA ILE A 70 -7.91 -9.10 7.79
C ILE A 70 -6.55 -9.59 7.32
N ILE A 71 -5.62 -9.86 8.24
CA ILE A 71 -4.21 -10.13 7.90
C ILE A 71 -4.06 -11.50 7.21
N ILE A 72 -4.50 -12.59 7.87
CA ILE A 72 -4.35 -13.94 7.34
C ILE A 72 -5.10 -14.09 6.00
N PRO A 73 -6.37 -13.66 5.85
CA PRO A 73 -7.04 -13.69 4.55
C PRO A 73 -6.36 -12.80 3.50
N GLY A 74 -5.75 -11.68 3.92
CA GLY A 74 -4.98 -10.81 3.04
C GLY A 74 -3.77 -11.51 2.43
N TYR A 75 -2.94 -12.14 3.26
CA TYR A 75 -1.79 -12.91 2.81
C TYR A 75 -2.18 -14.18 2.04
N SER A 76 -3.30 -14.82 2.42
CA SER A 76 -3.84 -15.95 1.66
C SER A 76 -4.24 -15.55 0.24
N ARG A 77 -4.91 -14.39 0.07
CA ARG A 77 -5.20 -13.84 -1.27
C ARG A 77 -3.95 -13.46 -2.03
N LEU A 78 -2.96 -12.81 -1.39
CA LEU A 78 -1.68 -12.50 -2.04
C LEU A 78 -0.98 -13.76 -2.56
N ASN A 79 -0.94 -14.83 -1.78
CA ASN A 79 -0.37 -16.10 -2.23
C ASN A 79 -1.14 -16.71 -3.39
N GLY A 80 -2.47 -16.58 -3.41
CA GLY A 80 -3.29 -16.96 -4.57
C GLY A 80 -2.87 -16.22 -5.84
N GLU A 81 -2.70 -14.90 -5.76
CA GLU A 81 -2.28 -14.12 -6.92
C GLU A 81 -0.83 -14.38 -7.33
N LEU A 82 0.09 -14.55 -6.38
CA LEU A 82 1.48 -14.93 -6.70
C LEU A 82 1.57 -16.29 -7.39
N SER A 83 0.72 -17.24 -7.00
CA SER A 83 0.63 -18.54 -7.67
C SER A 83 0.04 -18.40 -9.09
N ASN A 84 -0.98 -17.55 -9.27
CA ASN A 84 -1.49 -17.23 -10.60
C ASN A 84 -0.42 -16.57 -11.48
N LEU A 85 0.37 -15.65 -10.92
CA LEU A 85 1.50 -15.01 -11.59
C LEU A 85 2.56 -16.05 -11.99
N ARG A 86 2.93 -16.96 -11.07
CA ARG A 86 3.85 -18.07 -11.35
C ARG A 86 3.38 -18.92 -12.51
N LEU A 87 2.12 -19.35 -12.51
CA LEU A 87 1.54 -20.14 -13.59
C LEU A 87 1.51 -19.39 -14.92
N ALA A 88 1.19 -18.10 -14.92
CA ALA A 88 1.21 -17.27 -16.12
C ALA A 88 2.63 -17.10 -16.67
N THR A 89 3.63 -16.94 -15.79
CA THR A 89 5.05 -16.88 -16.17
C THR A 89 5.51 -18.18 -16.81
N GLU A 90 5.20 -19.33 -16.21
CA GLU A 90 5.58 -20.65 -16.73
C GLU A 90 4.91 -20.93 -18.08
N LEU A 91 3.64 -20.56 -18.25
CA LEU A 91 2.92 -20.70 -19.51
C LEU A 91 3.50 -19.82 -20.62
N PHE A 92 3.85 -18.57 -20.29
CA PHE A 92 4.55 -17.67 -21.18
C PHE A 92 5.91 -18.26 -21.59
N ALA A 93 6.71 -18.74 -20.64
CA ALA A 93 8.04 -19.31 -20.92
C ALA A 93 7.97 -20.53 -21.86
N GLN A 94 6.96 -21.40 -21.67
CA GLN A 94 6.76 -22.58 -22.52
C GLN A 94 6.25 -22.24 -23.92
N THR A 95 5.39 -21.22 -24.05
CA THR A 95 4.73 -20.87 -25.31
C THR A 95 4.66 -19.35 -25.53
N PRO A 96 5.80 -18.68 -25.76
CA PRO A 96 5.83 -17.22 -25.84
C PRO A 96 4.98 -16.72 -27.01
N SER A 97 4.09 -15.77 -26.72
CA SER A 97 3.25 -15.09 -27.70
C SER A 97 2.67 -13.83 -27.07
N LEU A 98 2.19 -12.89 -27.89
CA LEU A 98 1.53 -11.66 -27.40
C LEU A 98 0.36 -11.97 -26.45
N PRO A 99 -0.57 -12.90 -26.75
CA PRO A 99 -1.64 -13.24 -25.80
C PRO A 99 -1.12 -13.77 -24.46
N GLN A 100 0.00 -14.51 -24.44
CA GLN A 100 0.58 -14.97 -23.18
C GLN A 100 1.33 -13.87 -22.43
N LEU A 101 1.95 -12.92 -23.14
CA LEU A 101 2.51 -11.72 -22.53
C LEU A 101 1.41 -10.88 -21.85
N ASP A 102 0.27 -10.71 -22.53
CA ASP A 102 -0.90 -10.01 -21.95
C ASP A 102 -1.46 -10.73 -20.73
N ASN A 103 -1.58 -12.06 -20.76
CA ASN A 103 -2.01 -12.85 -19.60
C ASN A 103 -1.04 -12.71 -18.42
N LEU A 104 0.28 -12.76 -18.68
CA LEU A 104 1.32 -12.56 -17.67
C LEU A 104 1.23 -11.16 -17.06
N ARG A 105 1.06 -10.13 -17.89
CA ARG A 105 0.88 -8.74 -17.47
C ARG A 105 -0.38 -8.56 -16.60
N SER A 106 -1.49 -9.21 -16.96
CA SER A 106 -2.70 -9.21 -16.12
C SER A 106 -2.44 -9.82 -14.74
N ALA A 107 -1.82 -11.00 -14.68
CA ALA A 107 -1.49 -11.65 -13.42
C ALA A 107 -0.50 -10.84 -12.57
N PHE A 108 0.43 -10.13 -13.21
CA PHE A 108 1.34 -9.19 -12.55
C PHE A 108 0.55 -8.04 -11.90
N VAL A 109 -0.37 -7.40 -12.62
CA VAL A 109 -1.19 -6.29 -12.10
C VAL A 109 -2.08 -6.75 -10.94
N ASP A 110 -2.70 -7.93 -11.05
CA ASP A 110 -3.55 -8.49 -9.99
C ASP A 110 -2.74 -8.77 -8.72
N SER A 111 -1.55 -9.38 -8.87
CA SER A 111 -0.62 -9.65 -7.77
C SER A 111 -0.13 -8.37 -7.10
N TYR A 112 0.28 -7.39 -7.90
CA TYR A 112 0.81 -6.12 -7.39
C TYR A 112 -0.28 -5.33 -6.67
N THR A 113 -1.50 -5.32 -7.21
CA THR A 113 -2.67 -4.71 -6.56
C THR A 113 -3.01 -5.38 -5.24
N GLN A 114 -2.97 -6.72 -5.20
CA GLN A 114 -3.23 -7.46 -3.97
C GLN A 114 -2.13 -7.24 -2.92
N TRP A 115 -0.86 -7.10 -3.34
CA TRP A 115 0.25 -6.72 -2.47
C TRP A 115 0.00 -5.37 -1.77
N GLN A 116 -0.48 -4.35 -2.50
CA GLN A 116 -0.78 -3.05 -1.90
C GLN A 116 -1.77 -3.14 -0.73
N ARG A 117 -2.66 -4.15 -0.71
CA ARG A 117 -3.63 -4.34 0.37
C ARG A 117 -3.01 -4.87 1.67
N VAL A 118 -1.84 -5.49 1.59
CA VAL A 118 -1.17 -6.12 2.74
C VAL A 118 0.20 -5.52 3.07
N ALA A 119 0.73 -4.61 2.23
CA ALA A 119 2.03 -3.95 2.43
C ALA A 119 2.17 -3.16 3.75
N GLN A 120 1.05 -2.83 4.39
CA GLN A 120 1.00 -2.21 5.71
C GLN A 120 1.20 -3.20 6.88
N PHE A 121 1.24 -4.51 6.64
CA PHE A 121 1.39 -5.51 7.71
C PHE A 121 2.83 -6.03 7.81
N GLU A 122 3.81 -5.13 7.75
CA GLU A 122 5.25 -5.46 7.79
C GLU A 122 5.74 -5.66 9.23
N PHE A 123 5.21 -6.67 9.90
CA PHE A 123 5.64 -7.08 11.24
C PHE A 123 5.52 -8.59 11.39
N GLY A 124 6.30 -9.16 12.32
CA GLY A 124 6.32 -10.60 12.52
C GLY A 124 6.86 -11.32 11.28
N PRO A 125 6.16 -12.33 10.74
CA PRO A 125 6.66 -13.09 9.60
C PRO A 125 7.02 -12.22 8.39
N ALA A 126 6.27 -11.14 8.13
CA ALA A 126 6.56 -10.25 7.01
C ALA A 126 7.87 -9.48 7.20
N GLU A 127 8.12 -8.97 8.40
CA GLU A 127 9.38 -8.30 8.75
C GLU A 127 10.56 -9.28 8.78
N GLU A 128 10.35 -10.50 9.27
CA GLU A 128 11.36 -11.58 9.27
C GLU A 128 11.80 -11.94 7.84
N GLN A 129 10.88 -11.90 6.87
CA GLN A 129 11.21 -12.06 5.46
C GLN A 129 11.64 -10.76 4.78
N MET A 130 11.53 -9.60 5.45
CA MET A 130 11.70 -8.27 4.85
C MET A 130 10.85 -8.11 3.58
N LEU A 131 9.58 -8.53 3.67
CA LEU A 131 8.71 -8.72 2.52
C LEU A 131 8.54 -7.44 1.71
N ARG A 132 8.43 -6.28 2.37
CA ARG A 132 8.25 -4.99 1.68
C ARG A 132 9.43 -4.62 0.81
N SER A 133 10.66 -4.73 1.32
CA SER A 133 11.86 -4.41 0.53
C SER A 133 12.09 -5.46 -0.56
N ARG A 134 11.78 -6.73 -0.29
CA ARG A 134 11.89 -7.80 -1.30
C ARG A 134 10.92 -7.62 -2.46
N PHE A 135 9.67 -7.27 -2.16
CA PHE A 135 8.63 -7.22 -3.17
C PHE A 135 8.58 -5.87 -3.88
N ASN A 136 8.98 -4.79 -3.20
CA ASN A 136 8.61 -3.47 -3.65
C ASN A 136 9.58 -2.36 -3.24
N ASN A 137 10.88 -2.58 -3.43
CA ASN A 137 11.86 -1.51 -3.38
C ASN A 137 11.80 -0.70 -4.68
N PHE A 138 11.15 0.46 -4.65
CA PHE A 138 10.94 1.31 -5.83
C PHE A 138 11.60 2.69 -5.62
N PRO A 139 12.09 3.35 -6.69
CA PRO A 139 12.05 2.91 -8.09
C PRO A 139 13.05 1.79 -8.38
N VAL A 140 12.76 0.94 -9.37
CA VAL A 140 13.71 -0.06 -9.88
C VAL A 140 15.00 0.62 -10.35
N ASN A 141 16.12 -0.10 -10.29
CA ASN A 141 17.38 0.23 -10.93
C ASN A 141 17.56 -0.64 -12.18
N PRO A 142 17.21 -0.13 -13.39
CA PRO A 142 17.31 -0.91 -14.63
C PRO A 142 18.73 -1.41 -14.89
N GLN A 143 19.76 -0.65 -14.53
CA GLN A 143 21.14 -1.04 -14.76
C GLN A 143 21.52 -2.29 -13.94
N GLU A 144 21.03 -2.42 -12.71
CA GLU A 144 21.24 -3.62 -11.90
C GLU A 144 20.44 -4.81 -12.45
N VAL A 145 19.19 -4.61 -12.89
CA VAL A 145 18.40 -5.65 -13.57
C VAL A 145 19.12 -6.18 -14.81
N GLU A 146 19.62 -5.29 -15.67
CA GLU A 146 20.38 -5.66 -16.87
C GLU A 146 21.67 -6.40 -16.51
N ALA A 147 22.36 -6.01 -15.44
CA ALA A 147 23.55 -6.71 -14.97
C ALA A 147 23.24 -8.14 -14.48
N LYS A 148 22.10 -8.33 -13.80
CA LYS A 148 21.61 -9.65 -13.39
C LYS A 148 21.30 -10.52 -14.61
N VAL A 149 20.54 -9.99 -15.57
CA VAL A 149 20.19 -10.66 -16.83
C VAL A 149 21.45 -11.09 -17.61
N GLN A 150 22.45 -10.22 -17.72
CA GLN A 150 23.68 -10.50 -18.46
C GLN A 150 24.62 -11.48 -17.76
N SER A 151 24.72 -11.40 -16.43
CA SER A 151 25.60 -12.28 -15.65
C SER A 151 25.03 -13.68 -15.46
N GLY A 152 23.70 -13.82 -15.44
CA GLY A 152 23.01 -15.05 -15.07
C GLY A 152 23.11 -15.38 -13.58
N ASP A 153 23.65 -14.46 -12.76
CA ASP A 153 23.75 -14.62 -11.30
C ASP A 153 22.50 -14.05 -10.62
N PHE A 154 21.50 -14.92 -10.46
CA PHE A 154 20.22 -14.59 -9.86
C PHE A 154 20.18 -14.83 -8.35
N ASP A 155 21.26 -14.54 -7.62
CA ASP A 155 21.17 -14.44 -6.17
C ASP A 155 20.22 -13.29 -5.77
N LEU A 156 19.06 -13.67 -5.24
CA LEU A 156 18.00 -12.79 -4.72
C LEU A 156 17.96 -12.79 -3.17
N SER A 157 18.97 -13.36 -2.50
CA SER A 157 18.98 -13.52 -1.05
C SER A 157 19.00 -12.18 -0.30
N ASN A 158 19.71 -11.17 -0.82
CA ASN A 158 19.75 -9.83 -0.23
C ASN A 158 18.37 -9.15 -0.37
N PRO A 159 17.63 -8.89 0.72
CA PRO A 159 16.28 -8.35 0.66
C PRO A 159 16.18 -6.88 0.24
N ASP A 160 17.26 -6.10 0.37
CA ASP A 160 17.24 -4.65 0.17
C ASP A 160 18.09 -4.25 -1.04
N THR A 161 17.60 -4.61 -2.23
CA THR A 161 18.17 -4.24 -3.53
C THR A 161 17.06 -3.64 -4.40
N TYR A 162 17.45 -2.94 -5.47
CA TYR A 162 16.52 -2.23 -6.36
C TYR A 162 16.37 -2.94 -7.71
N ASP A 163 16.72 -4.22 -7.78
CA ASP A 163 16.81 -5.03 -9.00
C ASP A 163 15.77 -6.15 -9.08
N LYS A 164 14.84 -6.24 -8.12
CA LYS A 164 13.89 -7.36 -8.01
C LYS A 164 12.49 -6.92 -7.54
N GLY A 165 11.62 -7.91 -7.38
CA GLY A 165 10.23 -7.69 -6.97
C GLY A 165 9.38 -7.07 -8.07
N PHE A 166 8.22 -6.51 -7.71
CA PHE A 166 7.30 -5.87 -8.65
C PHE A 166 7.94 -4.76 -9.50
N PRO A 167 8.82 -3.89 -8.98
CA PRO A 167 9.46 -2.86 -9.80
C PRO A 167 10.37 -3.43 -10.91
N ALA A 168 11.05 -4.55 -10.66
CA ALA A 168 11.83 -5.23 -11.70
C ALA A 168 10.93 -5.97 -12.70
N LEU A 169 9.84 -6.58 -12.24
CA LEU A 169 8.84 -7.17 -13.14
C LEU A 169 8.20 -6.11 -14.04
N ASP A 170 7.90 -4.92 -13.51
CA ASP A 170 7.41 -3.77 -14.27
C ASP A 170 8.36 -3.41 -15.42
N TYR A 171 9.65 -3.23 -15.10
CA TYR A 171 10.68 -2.96 -16.11
C TYR A 171 10.81 -4.10 -17.13
N LEU A 172 10.85 -5.36 -16.70
CA LEU A 172 10.98 -6.51 -17.61
C LEU A 172 9.77 -6.66 -18.55
N LEU A 173 8.56 -6.37 -18.06
CA LEU A 173 7.32 -6.56 -18.82
C LEU A 173 6.96 -5.37 -19.71
N TYR A 174 7.45 -4.17 -19.41
CA TYR A 174 7.06 -2.94 -20.13
C TYR A 174 8.24 -2.05 -20.55
N GLY A 175 9.36 -2.09 -19.83
CA GLY A 175 10.44 -1.12 -19.95
C GLY A 175 11.68 -1.54 -20.76
N ILE A 176 11.83 -2.84 -21.09
CA ILE A 176 13.03 -3.34 -21.80
C ILE A 176 13.06 -3.02 -23.31
N ALA A 177 11.92 -2.64 -23.91
CA ALA A 177 11.84 -2.24 -25.31
C ALA A 177 10.64 -1.33 -25.61
N GLU A 178 10.62 -0.70 -26.79
CA GLU A 178 9.64 0.33 -27.17
C GLU A 178 8.28 -0.22 -27.64
N SER A 179 8.16 -1.53 -27.93
CA SER A 179 6.91 -2.17 -28.35
C SER A 179 6.75 -3.57 -27.76
N ASP A 180 5.51 -4.04 -27.69
CA ASP A 180 5.18 -5.36 -27.15
C ASP A 180 5.83 -6.50 -27.95
N GLU A 181 5.96 -6.36 -29.27
CA GLU A 181 6.66 -7.32 -30.10
C GLU A 181 8.15 -7.40 -29.74
N LEU A 182 8.79 -6.26 -29.49
CA LEU A 182 10.21 -6.23 -29.12
C LEU A 182 10.44 -6.74 -27.68
N VAL A 183 9.51 -6.45 -26.77
CA VAL A 183 9.51 -7.03 -25.41
C VAL A 183 9.38 -8.55 -25.49
N LEU A 184 8.42 -9.06 -26.27
CA LEU A 184 8.24 -10.49 -26.52
C LEU A 184 9.51 -11.10 -27.13
N ASP A 185 10.10 -10.46 -28.13
CA ASP A 185 11.31 -10.93 -28.78
C ASP A 185 12.47 -11.06 -27.77
N LEU A 186 12.67 -10.08 -26.88
CA LEU A 186 13.71 -10.15 -25.84
C LEU A 186 13.43 -11.24 -24.80
N LEU A 187 12.19 -11.34 -24.31
CA LEU A 187 11.77 -12.33 -23.31
C LEU A 187 11.65 -13.76 -23.83
N SER A 188 11.72 -13.98 -25.13
CA SER A 188 11.62 -15.31 -25.75
C SER A 188 12.84 -15.69 -26.59
N ASN A 189 13.87 -14.85 -26.63
CA ASN A 189 15.06 -15.10 -27.43
C ASN A 189 15.90 -16.26 -26.83
N PRO A 190 16.03 -17.41 -27.54
CA PRO A 190 16.81 -18.54 -27.05
C PRO A 190 18.32 -18.26 -26.98
N GLU A 191 18.82 -17.26 -27.70
CA GLU A 191 20.22 -16.81 -27.63
C GLU A 191 20.47 -15.83 -26.47
N LYS A 192 19.41 -15.26 -25.88
CA LYS A 192 19.46 -14.35 -24.73
C LYS A 192 18.45 -14.77 -23.65
N PRO A 193 18.57 -15.98 -23.09
CA PRO A 193 17.58 -16.51 -22.14
C PRO A 193 17.57 -15.77 -20.80
N GLY A 194 18.55 -14.90 -20.54
CA GLY A 194 18.69 -14.19 -19.26
C GLY A 194 17.45 -13.41 -18.84
N TYR A 195 16.74 -12.75 -19.77
CA TYR A 195 15.52 -12.00 -19.44
C TYR A 195 14.41 -12.93 -18.92
N GLN A 196 14.14 -14.02 -19.65
CA GLN A 196 13.14 -15.02 -19.26
C GLN A 196 13.49 -15.68 -17.93
N ASN A 197 14.75 -16.13 -17.80
CA ASN A 197 15.20 -16.81 -16.59
C ASN A 197 15.14 -15.89 -15.36
N TYR A 198 15.46 -14.59 -15.52
CA TYR A 198 15.41 -13.66 -14.41
C TYR A 198 13.97 -13.31 -14.00
N LEU A 199 13.08 -13.13 -14.98
CA LEU A 199 11.64 -13.02 -14.77
C LEU A 199 11.11 -14.22 -13.94
N GLU A 200 11.44 -15.45 -14.36
CA GLU A 200 11.05 -16.67 -13.64
C GLU A 200 11.64 -16.74 -12.23
N ALA A 201 12.91 -16.32 -12.06
CA ALA A 201 13.59 -16.31 -10.77
C ALA A 201 12.94 -15.33 -9.77
N ILE A 202 12.61 -14.11 -10.22
CA ILE A 202 11.92 -13.12 -9.38
C ILE A 202 10.56 -13.65 -8.93
N VAL A 203 9.76 -14.19 -9.86
CA VAL A 203 8.42 -14.69 -9.53
C VAL A 203 8.48 -15.89 -8.57
N ALA A 204 9.46 -16.80 -8.75
CA ALA A 204 9.69 -17.89 -7.80
C ALA A 204 10.06 -17.40 -6.41
N ASP A 205 10.99 -16.45 -6.29
CA ASP A 205 11.37 -15.89 -4.98
C ASP A 205 10.16 -15.24 -4.31
N MET A 206 9.37 -14.45 -5.06
CA MET A 206 8.18 -13.81 -4.53
C MET A 206 7.16 -14.82 -4.01
N GLU A 207 6.82 -15.87 -4.77
CA GLU A 207 5.92 -16.92 -4.31
C GLU A 207 6.47 -17.61 -3.04
N GLN A 208 7.77 -17.91 -3.01
CA GLN A 208 8.41 -18.53 -1.85
C GLN A 208 8.31 -17.66 -0.59
N GLN A 209 8.66 -16.37 -0.67
CA GLN A 209 8.63 -15.48 0.50
C GLN A 209 7.19 -15.17 0.92
N GLY A 210 6.27 -14.97 -0.03
CA GLY A 210 4.86 -14.80 0.26
C GLY A 210 4.28 -15.99 1.03
N LEU A 211 4.68 -17.21 0.64
CA LEU A 211 4.25 -18.44 1.30
C LEU A 211 4.86 -18.58 2.70
N ALA A 212 6.12 -18.21 2.87
CA ALA A 212 6.78 -18.20 4.18
C ALA A 212 6.03 -17.30 5.18
N VAL A 213 5.60 -16.10 4.73
CA VAL A 213 4.80 -15.19 5.58
C VAL A 213 3.46 -15.80 5.95
N LEU A 214 2.73 -16.39 4.99
CA LEU A 214 1.45 -17.02 5.26
C LEU A 214 1.57 -18.19 6.26
N LYS A 215 2.61 -19.03 6.10
CA LYS A 215 2.91 -20.13 7.03
C LYS A 215 3.29 -19.62 8.41
N GLY A 216 4.11 -18.57 8.50
CA GLY A 216 4.45 -17.92 9.75
C GLY A 216 3.20 -17.55 10.57
N TRP A 217 2.20 -17.00 9.88
CA TRP A 217 0.91 -16.66 10.47
C TRP A 217 0.03 -17.86 10.83
N GLN A 218 -0.14 -18.83 9.92
CA GLN A 218 -1.13 -19.91 10.05
C GLN A 218 -0.61 -21.15 10.79
N GLU A 219 0.65 -21.50 10.60
CA GLU A 219 1.21 -22.81 10.97
C GLU A 219 2.29 -22.68 12.05
N GLU A 220 3.05 -21.58 12.06
CA GLU A 220 4.21 -21.41 12.94
C GLU A 220 3.91 -20.61 14.22
N GLY A 221 2.62 -20.35 14.48
CA GLY A 221 2.15 -19.84 15.76
C GLY A 221 2.20 -18.32 15.94
N TYR A 222 2.60 -17.54 14.93
CA TYR A 222 2.66 -16.08 15.07
C TYR A 222 1.30 -15.44 15.37
N ARG A 223 0.20 -16.02 14.86
CA ARG A 223 -1.15 -15.61 15.24
C ARG A 223 -1.34 -15.59 16.76
N GLU A 224 -0.93 -16.65 17.47
CA GLU A 224 -1.07 -16.71 18.93
C GLU A 224 -0.17 -15.69 19.63
N THR A 225 1.05 -15.49 19.14
CA THR A 225 1.94 -14.44 19.63
C THR A 225 1.27 -13.07 19.50
N PHE A 226 0.69 -12.77 18.35
CA PHE A 226 0.03 -11.50 18.08
C PHE A 226 -1.22 -11.27 18.96
N ILE A 227 -2.12 -12.25 19.07
CA ILE A 227 -3.37 -12.03 19.85
C ILE A 227 -3.12 -11.92 21.36
N ASN A 228 -2.06 -12.56 21.88
CA ASN A 228 -1.74 -12.55 23.30
C ASN A 228 -0.83 -11.38 23.71
N ASN A 229 -0.24 -10.65 22.75
CA ASN A 229 0.66 -9.53 23.01
C ASN A 229 -0.12 -8.21 23.23
N THR A 230 -0.89 -8.18 24.31
CA THR A 230 -1.71 -7.05 24.75
C THR A 230 -0.90 -5.98 25.49
N GLY A 231 -1.41 -4.76 25.50
CA GLY A 231 -0.81 -3.60 26.15
C GLY A 231 -0.53 -2.47 25.17
N ALA A 232 0.11 -1.42 25.67
CA ALA A 232 0.48 -0.23 24.89
C ALA A 232 2.00 0.00 24.82
N ALA A 233 2.79 -0.97 25.29
CA ALA A 233 4.24 -0.88 25.24
C ALA A 233 4.73 -0.98 23.78
N ALA A 234 5.91 -0.41 23.50
CA ALA A 234 6.55 -0.62 22.20
C ALA A 234 6.69 -2.13 21.92
N GLY A 235 6.33 -2.55 20.72
CA GLY A 235 6.29 -3.96 20.32
C GLY A 235 5.02 -4.72 20.71
N ALA A 236 4.08 -4.14 21.46
CA ALA A 236 2.75 -4.71 21.66
C ALA A 236 1.94 -4.69 20.34
N SER A 237 0.97 -5.59 20.18
CA SER A 237 0.24 -5.75 18.91
C SER A 237 -0.49 -4.49 18.45
N LEU A 238 -1.02 -3.70 19.38
CA LEU A 238 -1.61 -2.39 19.05
C LEU A 238 -0.54 -1.44 18.48
N SER A 239 0.63 -1.36 19.11
CA SER A 239 1.73 -0.53 18.64
C SER A 239 2.25 -0.99 17.28
N LEU A 240 2.35 -2.31 17.03
CA LEU A 240 2.75 -2.86 15.74
C LEU A 240 1.79 -2.42 14.63
N LEU A 241 0.48 -2.55 14.85
CA LEU A 241 -0.55 -2.14 13.89
C LEU A 241 -0.46 -0.64 13.57
N ILE A 242 -0.43 0.21 14.60
CA ILE A 242 -0.44 1.67 14.41
C ILE A 242 0.86 2.15 13.78
N ASN A 243 2.01 1.63 14.22
CA ASN A 243 3.30 2.02 13.68
C ASN A 243 3.42 1.66 12.20
N ASN A 244 3.05 0.44 11.82
CA ASN A 244 3.14 0.00 10.43
C ASN A 244 2.11 0.67 9.52
N LEU A 245 0.89 0.92 10.02
CA LEU A 245 -0.10 1.73 9.29
C LEU A 245 0.46 3.14 9.02
N ASN A 246 1.03 3.78 10.03
CA ASN A 246 1.59 5.12 9.91
C ASN A 246 2.82 5.14 8.98
N GLU A 247 3.72 4.17 9.11
CA GLU A 247 4.87 4.04 8.22
C GLU A 247 4.43 3.86 6.76
N HIS A 248 3.48 2.94 6.51
CA HIS A 248 2.97 2.71 5.17
C HIS A 248 2.27 3.95 4.58
N TYR A 249 1.50 4.68 5.39
CA TYR A 249 0.92 5.96 5.02
C TYR A 249 1.99 7.00 4.66
N GLU A 250 3.06 7.11 5.45
CA GLU A 250 4.18 8.02 5.19
C GLU A 250 4.93 7.64 3.91
N ILE A 251 5.13 6.36 3.63
CA ILE A 251 5.71 5.88 2.36
C ILE A 251 4.83 6.30 1.18
N ILE A 252 3.51 6.12 1.24
CA ILE A 252 2.61 6.56 0.17
C ILE A 252 2.71 8.08 -0.02
N LYS A 253 2.58 8.85 1.06
CA LYS A 253 2.58 10.30 1.02
C LYS A 253 3.90 10.86 0.52
N ARG A 254 5.03 10.37 1.05
CA ARG A 254 6.36 10.91 0.79
C ARG A 254 6.97 10.33 -0.49
N ASP A 255 6.99 9.01 -0.61
CA ASP A 255 7.79 8.33 -1.62
C ASP A 255 6.99 8.09 -2.92
N LYS A 256 5.74 7.63 -2.81
CA LYS A 256 4.89 7.37 -4.00
C LYS A 256 4.32 8.64 -4.63
N ILE A 257 4.00 9.64 -3.81
CA ILE A 257 3.36 10.89 -4.27
C ILE A 257 4.32 12.07 -4.16
N GLY A 258 4.92 12.28 -2.99
CA GLY A 258 5.70 13.47 -2.68
C GLY A 258 6.93 13.65 -3.57
N ILE A 259 7.73 12.61 -3.74
CA ILE A 259 8.95 12.65 -4.56
C ILE A 259 8.59 12.85 -6.04
N PRO A 260 7.72 12.04 -6.67
CA PRO A 260 7.42 12.21 -8.09
C PRO A 260 6.75 13.55 -8.42
N SER A 261 5.86 14.03 -7.54
CA SER A 261 5.14 15.30 -7.74
C SER A 261 5.98 16.55 -7.51
N GLY A 262 7.19 16.42 -6.95
CA GLY A 262 8.04 17.56 -6.64
C GLY A 262 7.80 18.19 -5.26
N VAL A 263 6.76 17.77 -4.53
CA VAL A 263 6.35 18.38 -3.26
C VAL A 263 7.41 18.21 -2.17
N THR A 264 8.11 17.08 -2.13
CA THR A 264 9.17 16.80 -1.15
C THR A 264 10.57 17.14 -1.66
N THR A 265 10.67 17.63 -2.90
CA THR A 265 11.93 17.87 -3.62
C THR A 265 12.01 19.30 -4.16
N LEU A 266 11.50 20.26 -3.38
CA LEU A 266 11.59 21.70 -3.66
C LEU A 266 11.02 22.12 -5.03
N GLY A 267 9.98 21.42 -5.51
CA GLY A 267 9.32 21.67 -6.79
C GLY A 267 9.94 20.95 -7.98
N ILE A 268 11.00 20.16 -7.78
CA ILE A 268 11.63 19.36 -8.85
C ILE A 268 10.88 18.02 -8.97
N THR A 269 10.11 17.85 -10.04
CA THR A 269 9.37 16.61 -10.32
C THR A 269 10.29 15.48 -10.76
N PHE A 270 9.98 14.26 -10.35
CA PHE A 270 10.67 13.03 -10.77
C PHE A 270 9.65 11.99 -11.27
N PRO A 271 9.05 12.18 -12.48
CA PRO A 271 8.04 11.27 -13.01
C PRO A 271 8.51 9.80 -13.08
N GLU A 272 9.80 9.59 -13.35
CA GLU A 272 10.44 8.28 -13.41
C GLU A 272 10.52 7.55 -12.06
N LYS A 273 10.16 8.23 -10.96
CA LYS A 273 10.10 7.66 -9.61
C LYS A 273 8.68 7.26 -9.19
N VAL A 274 7.70 7.37 -10.08
CA VAL A 274 6.35 6.84 -9.85
C VAL A 274 6.45 5.32 -9.69
N GLU A 275 5.72 4.78 -8.71
CA GLU A 275 5.58 3.32 -8.57
C GLU A 275 4.77 2.77 -9.75
N ALA A 276 5.24 1.67 -10.36
CA ALA A 276 4.71 1.15 -11.63
C ALA A 276 4.80 2.20 -12.76
N TYR A 277 6.03 2.63 -13.05
CA TYR A 277 6.31 3.71 -14.00
C TYR A 277 6.24 3.25 -15.46
N TYR A 278 6.69 2.02 -15.73
CA TYR A 278 6.81 1.49 -17.10
C TYR A 278 5.46 1.01 -17.62
#